data_AF-A0A6P0SMD0-F1
#
_entry.id   AF-A0A6P0SMD0-F1
#
_cell.length_a   1.000
_cell.length_b   1.000
_cell.length_c   1.000
_cell.angle_alpha   90.00
_cell.angle_beta   90.00
_cell.angle_gamma   90.00
#
_symmetry.space_group_name_H-M   'P 1'
#
loop_
_entity.id
_entity.type
_entity.pdbx_description
1 polymer ?
#
loop_
_entity_poly.entity_id
_entity_poly.type
_entity_poly.pdbx_seq_one_letter_code
_entity_poly.pdbx_strand_id
1 'polypeptide(L)' 'MPSKEVFVREYKVRAHRRTIHTRVYKFICHYCNTPVERETYATCCPKYGNCCKEVARKRLRDQHAKESGGRK' A
#
# COMPACT_ATOMS: atom_id res chain seq x y z
N MET A 1 9.22 -17.67 7.54
CA MET A 1 8.34 -16.74 6.77
C MET A 1 7.15 -16.36 7.63
N PRO A 2 6.75 -15.09 7.70
CA PRO A 2 5.56 -14.69 8.46
C PRO A 2 4.29 -15.24 7.79
N SER A 3 3.36 -15.75 8.60
CA SER A 3 2.12 -16.36 8.14
C SER A 3 0.99 -16.02 9.09
N LYS A 4 -0.24 -15.94 8.56
CA LYS A 4 -1.43 -15.61 9.35
C LYS A 4 -2.56 -16.58 9.03
N GLU A 5 -3.22 -17.10 10.06
CA GLU A 5 -4.46 -17.84 9.92
C GLU A 5 -5.63 -16.87 9.74
N VAL A 6 -6.46 -17.13 8.73
CA VAL A 6 -7.63 -16.31 8.43
C VAL A 6 -8.86 -17.20 8.37
N PHE A 7 -9.86 -16.89 9.20
CA PHE A 7 -11.18 -17.51 9.14
C PHE A 7 -12.08 -16.70 8.19
N VAL A 8 -12.59 -17.34 7.14
CA VAL A 8 -13.39 -16.70 6.09
C VAL A 8 -14.85 -17.15 6.23
N ARG A 9 -15.77 -16.20 6.42
CA ARG A 9 -17.17 -16.49 6.81
C ARG A 9 -18.19 -16.63 5.67
N GLU A 10 -17.87 -16.22 4.43
CA GLU A 10 -18.50 -16.64 3.15
C GLU A 10 -18.36 -15.55 2.07
N TYR A 11 -17.90 -15.95 0.88
CA TYR A 11 -18.12 -15.29 -0.41
C TYR A 11 -18.08 -16.44 -1.44
N LYS A 12 -19.23 -17.00 -1.83
CA LYS A 12 -19.39 -18.12 -2.78
C LYS A 12 -18.70 -19.47 -2.48
N VAL A 13 -17.89 -19.60 -1.42
CA VAL A 13 -17.11 -20.82 -1.08
C VAL A 13 -17.40 -21.27 0.36
N ARG A 14 -17.47 -22.59 0.61
CA ARG A 14 -17.68 -23.19 1.94
C ARG A 14 -16.62 -22.70 2.95
N ALA A 15 -17.03 -22.58 4.21
CA ALA A 15 -16.14 -22.21 5.31
C ALA A 15 -14.93 -23.19 5.41
N HIS A 16 -13.72 -22.65 5.38
CA HIS A 16 -12.48 -23.39 5.54
C HIS A 16 -11.40 -22.50 6.16
N ARG A 17 -10.34 -23.11 6.69
CA ARG A 17 -9.14 -22.43 7.17
C ARG A 17 -8.08 -22.47 6.09
N ARG A 18 -7.35 -21.38 5.92
CA ARG A 18 -6.18 -21.31 5.02
C ARG A 18 -5.07 -20.53 5.70
N THR A 19 -3.84 -20.97 5.46
CA THR A 19 -2.63 -20.26 5.88
C THR A 19 -2.22 -19.31 4.76
N ILE A 20 -2.19 -18.00 5.05
CA ILE A 20 -1.75 -16.99 4.08
C ILE A 20 -0.33 -16.57 4.44
N HIS A 21 0.60 -16.74 3.50
CA HIS A 21 1.94 -16.20 3.62
C HIS A 21 1.91 -14.70 3.39
N THR A 22 2.47 -13.94 4.33
CA THR A 22 2.56 -12.49 4.24
C THR A 22 4.01 -12.07 4.14
N ARG A 23 4.24 -10.82 3.75
CA ARG A 23 5.55 -10.18 3.79
C ARG A 23 5.41 -8.71 4.16
N VAL A 24 6.42 -8.19 4.85
CA VAL A 24 6.53 -6.77 5.19
C VAL A 24 7.32 -6.08 4.11
N TYR A 25 6.72 -5.08 3.47
CA TYR A 25 7.40 -4.19 2.55
C TYR A 25 7.77 -2.90 3.24
N LYS A 26 9.05 -2.54 3.18
CA LYS A 26 9.56 -1.19 3.50
C LYS A 26 9.73 -0.44 2.19
N PHE A 27 8.93 0.59 1.96
CA PHE A 27 8.97 1.35 0.70
C PHE A 27 8.65 2.82 0.94
N ILE A 28 8.96 3.65 -0.04
CA ILE A 28 8.63 5.07 -0.03
C ILE A 28 7.31 5.24 -0.78
N CYS A 29 6.31 5.82 -0.11
CA CYS A 29 5.02 6.05 -0.74
C CYS A 29 5.15 7.04 -1.90
N HIS A 30 4.65 6.69 -3.09
CA HIS A 30 4.77 7.54 -4.27
C HIS A 30 3.96 8.85 -4.19
N TYR A 31 3.01 8.93 -3.26
CA TYR A 31 2.19 10.12 -3.03
C TYR A 31 2.84 11.08 -2.03
N CYS A 32 3.06 10.66 -0.79
CA CYS A 32 3.54 11.51 0.30
C CYS A 32 5.05 11.46 0.53
N ASN A 33 5.79 10.63 -0.22
CA ASN A 33 7.23 10.39 -0.05
C ASN A 33 7.66 10.01 1.38
N THR A 34 6.73 9.60 2.23
CA THR A 34 7.05 9.12 3.58
C THR A 34 7.49 7.66 3.52
N PRO A 35 8.43 7.25 4.42
CA PRO A 35 8.74 5.84 4.59
C PRO A 35 7.53 5.12 5.18
N VAL A 36 7.14 4.01 4.57
CA VAL A 36 5.99 3.21 5.00
C VAL A 36 6.39 1.75 5.09
N GLU A 37 5.91 1.09 6.14
CA GLU A 37 5.98 -0.35 6.30
C GLU A 37 4.56 -0.94 6.15
N ARG A 38 4.39 -1.93 5.27
CA ARG A 38 3.09 -2.55 5.01
C ARG A 38 3.18 -4.07 4.89
N GLU A 39 2.36 -4.76 5.67
CA GLU A 39 2.09 -6.18 5.51
C GLU A 39 1.15 -6.43 4.34
N THR A 40 1.58 -7.24 3.38
CA THR A 40 0.75 -7.65 2.24
C THR A 40 0.96 -9.11 1.88
N TYR A 41 -0.07 -9.73 1.31
CA TYR A 41 -0.02 -11.05 0.68
C TYR A 41 0.13 -10.95 -0.86
N ALA A 42 0.15 -9.73 -1.42
CA ALA A 42 0.24 -9.51 -2.85
C ALA A 42 1.64 -9.81 -3.38
N THR A 43 1.73 -10.37 -4.59
CA THR A 43 3.00 -10.65 -5.31
C THR A 43 3.69 -9.39 -5.84
N CYS A 44 2.96 -8.29 -5.99
CA CYS A 44 3.50 -7.00 -6.43
C CYS A 44 3.90 -6.09 -5.26
N CYS A 45 4.92 -5.25 -5.45
CA CYS A 45 5.32 -4.23 -4.48
C CYS A 45 4.22 -3.15 -4.34
N PRO A 46 3.77 -2.83 -3.12
CA PRO A 46 2.80 -1.76 -2.89
C PRO A 46 3.37 -0.39 -3.31
N LYS A 47 2.57 0.42 -4.02
CA LYS A 47 2.98 1.77 -4.46
C LYS A 47 2.60 2.88 -3.47
N TYR A 48 1.54 2.66 -2.70
CA TYR A 48 0.95 3.66 -1.82
C TYR A 48 0.79 3.12 -0.40
N GLY A 49 1.00 4.00 0.58
CA GLY A 49 0.84 3.69 2.00
C GLY A 49 -0.63 3.59 2.44
N ASN A 50 -0.87 3.01 3.62
CA ASN A 50 -2.21 2.79 4.17
C ASN A 50 -2.99 4.09 4.44
N CYS A 51 -2.29 5.21 4.64
CA CYS A 51 -2.92 6.53 4.81
C CYS A 51 -3.38 7.13 3.47
N CYS A 52 -2.77 6.74 2.36
CA CYS A 52 -3.07 7.26 1.03
C CYS A 52 -4.15 6.40 0.32
N LYS A 53 -5.20 6.00 1.07
CA LYS A 53 -6.28 5.12 0.60
C LYS A 53 -6.90 5.68 -0.68
N GLU A 54 -6.45 5.15 -1.81
CA GLU A 54 -6.91 5.45 -3.16
C GLU A 54 -6.58 6.87 -3.65
N VAL A 55 -6.15 6.93 -4.91
CA VAL A 55 -5.57 8.12 -5.52
C VAL A 55 -6.68 9.12 -5.81
N ALA A 56 -6.94 10.02 -4.86
CA ALA A 56 -7.59 11.29 -5.16
C ALA A 56 -6.62 12.18 -5.98
N ARG A 57 -6.48 11.82 -7.26
CA ARG A 57 -6.16 12.66 -8.43
C ARG A 57 -4.89 13.52 -8.49
N LYS A 58 -4.03 13.69 -7.48
CA LYS A 58 -2.80 14.49 -7.65
C LYS A 58 -1.58 13.95 -6.89
N ARG A 59 -0.54 13.51 -7.61
CA ARG A 59 0.77 13.20 -7.03
C ARG A 59 1.38 14.47 -6.40
N LEU A 60 1.74 14.47 -5.10
CA LEU A 60 2.41 15.62 -4.47
C LEU A 60 3.84 15.83 -4.97
N ARG A 61 4.49 14.78 -5.51
CA ARG A 61 5.84 14.88 -6.11
C ARG A 61 5.92 15.91 -7.25
N ASP A 62 4.81 16.15 -7.96
CA ASP A 62 4.76 17.14 -9.04
C ASP A 62 4.36 18.55 -8.55
N GLN A 63 3.93 18.70 -7.30
CA GLN A 63 3.53 19.99 -6.73
C GLN A 63 4.73 20.76 -6.16
N HIS A 64 5.64 20.09 -5.46
CA HIS A 64 6.88 20.74 -4.97
C HIS A 64 7.83 21.21 -6.08
N ALA A 65 7.76 20.62 -7.27
CA ALA A 65 8.50 21.08 -8.45
C ALA A 65 7.92 22.36 -9.07
N LYS A 66 6.64 22.69 -8.81
CA LYS A 66 6.00 23.91 -9.32
C LYS A 66 6.19 25.11 -8.40
N GLU A 67 6.32 24.89 -7.10
CA GLU A 67 6.51 25.97 -6.12
C GLU A 67 7.91 26.57 -6.14
N SER A 68 8.91 25.81 -6.60
CA SER A 68 10.32 26.25 -6.69
C SER A 68 10.69 26.89 -8.03
N GLY A 69 9.78 26.93 -9.01
CA GLY A 69 10.00 27.48 -10.36
C GLY A 69 9.26 28.79 -10.65
N GLY A 70 9.00 29.60 -9.63
CA GLY A 70 8.25 30.86 -9.77
C GLY A 70 8.88 32.01 -9.01
N ARG A 71 9.96 32.59 -9.54
CA ARG A 71 10.35 33.96 -9.18
C ARG A 71 11.02 34.65 -10.36
N LYS A 72 10.24 35.59 -10.93
CA LYS A 72 10.56 36.74 -11.80
C LYS A 72 11.84 36.70 -12.61
#